data_AF-A0A6T8IRS6-F1
#
_entry.id   AF-A0A6T8IRS6-F1
#
_cell.length_a   1.000
_cell.length_b   1.000
_cell.length_c   1.000
_cell.angle_alpha   90.00
_cell.angle_beta   90.00
_cell.angle_gamma   90.00
#
_symmetry.space_group_name_H-M   'P 1'
#
loop_
_entity.id
_entity.type
_entity.pdbx_description
1 polymer ?
#
loop_
_entity_poly.entity_id
_entity_poly.type
_entity_poly.pdbx_seq_one_letter_code
_entity_poly.pdbx_strand_id
1 'polypeptide(L)'
;CKKCKEKISKGELRIGVTSPGPGDFEVTSWYHPSCYTIGPKMRKEGVTAEIFVLEMLEGDAKESREDEIIVMVDTKPKKKNDSVENVCTSKINSMKKNLEKIRKRSEEENAESEDELPQSHSKKRKTKEESCMSGLSRQEISDAKLYALYSEKKNDELKDILRWNKQLGVSGNKNQLLERCIDGHTNGRLAQCKICIEGKLKIDDNDGEIVLCNGYFDEAVGQRFPCCFKCKRLEAPRILPWFTEQPSKEDDDKMEAEFKSASSKADSGAAMKFFNKVKESEWDLFSKDGIKTAASGWSIICKKVGINLPPDKARAKMEVGKIVLQHRDKSIEEICTIIVENFGIKEAENDIKAKNEAMASVCSIPQNGLIFDSIMELGKLYFKEKNTNAGLTYNKVGNAIKDLNFRITEENAKGLGKGKTKVTGIGKGSAEKIFEFITTGKIAKLEEKRANS
;
A
#
# COMPACT_ATOMS: atom_id res chain seq x y z
N CYS A 1 16.85 -21.40 -13.94
CA CYS A 1 16.15 -21.66 -15.21
C CYS A 1 15.20 -20.50 -15.52
N LYS A 2 15.19 -19.97 -16.75
CA LYS A 2 14.33 -18.83 -17.14
C LYS A 2 12.84 -19.16 -17.20
N LYS A 3 12.47 -20.42 -17.42
CA LYS A 3 11.08 -20.91 -17.46
C LYS A 3 10.51 -21.17 -16.06
N CYS A 4 11.04 -22.15 -15.32
CA CYS A 4 10.50 -22.53 -13.99
C CYS A 4 10.99 -21.66 -12.82
N LYS A 5 11.91 -20.72 -13.04
CA LYS A 5 12.52 -19.84 -12.01
C LYS A 5 13.32 -20.54 -10.90
N GLU A 6 13.44 -21.86 -10.92
CA GLU A 6 14.30 -22.62 -9.99
C GLU A 6 15.79 -22.45 -10.32
N LYS A 7 16.64 -22.62 -9.31
CA LYS A 7 18.11 -22.56 -9.42
C LYS A 7 18.63 -23.82 -10.12
N ILE A 8 19.44 -23.66 -11.17
CA ILE A 8 20.13 -24.78 -11.83
C ILE A 8 21.38 -25.09 -11.01
N SER A 9 21.56 -26.35 -10.60
CA SER A 9 22.67 -26.74 -9.73
C SER A 9 24.01 -26.70 -10.47
N LYS A 10 25.11 -26.51 -9.74
CA LYS A 10 26.46 -26.51 -10.32
C LYS A 10 26.80 -27.93 -10.78
N GLY A 11 27.19 -28.09 -12.05
CA GLY A 11 27.47 -29.41 -12.66
C GLY A 11 26.25 -30.09 -13.30
N GLU A 12 25.08 -29.45 -13.25
CA GLU A 12 23.86 -29.94 -13.89
C GLU A 12 23.78 -29.50 -15.37
N LEU A 13 23.24 -30.38 -16.21
CA LEU A 13 23.04 -30.11 -17.64
C LEU A 13 22.04 -28.96 -17.83
N ARG A 14 22.36 -28.02 -18.73
CA ARG A 14 21.54 -26.84 -19.02
C ARG A 14 21.69 -26.39 -20.46
N ILE A 15 20.62 -25.82 -21.00
CA ILE A 15 20.59 -25.25 -22.36
C ILE A 15 20.65 -23.72 -22.26
N GLY A 16 21.59 -23.10 -22.96
CA GLY A 16 21.75 -21.65 -23.05
C GLY A 16 21.22 -21.12 -24.38
N VAL A 17 20.45 -20.04 -24.35
CA VAL A 17 20.04 -19.29 -25.56
C VAL A 17 20.63 -17.90 -25.51
N THR A 18 21.51 -17.59 -26.45
CA THR A 18 22.14 -16.27 -26.54
C THR A 18 21.30 -15.35 -27.42
N SER A 19 21.07 -14.12 -26.95
CA SER A 19 20.30 -13.10 -27.66
C SER A 19 20.96 -11.73 -27.49
N PRO A 20 20.87 -10.81 -28.49
CA PRO A 20 21.42 -9.48 -28.36
C PRO A 20 20.72 -8.72 -27.22
N GLY A 21 21.52 -8.18 -26.29
CA GLY A 21 21.06 -7.36 -25.17
C GLY A 21 20.96 -5.88 -25.52
N PRO A 22 20.55 -5.02 -24.56
CA PRO A 22 20.51 -3.58 -24.79
C PRO A 22 21.91 -2.97 -24.91
N GLY A 23 22.47 -2.92 -26.12
CA GLY A 23 23.81 -2.44 -26.45
C GLY A 23 24.57 -3.47 -27.31
N ASP A 24 25.90 -3.47 -27.24
CA ASP A 24 26.77 -4.44 -27.94
C ASP A 24 27.07 -5.71 -27.11
N PHE A 25 26.28 -6.00 -26.06
CA PHE A 25 26.49 -7.19 -25.24
C PHE A 25 25.45 -8.27 -25.51
N GLU A 26 25.92 -9.51 -25.52
CA GLU A 26 25.07 -10.69 -25.64
C GLU A 26 24.57 -11.15 -24.26
N VAL A 27 23.31 -11.54 -24.19
CA VAL A 27 22.69 -12.06 -22.96
C VAL A 27 22.29 -13.51 -23.19
N THR A 28 22.86 -14.41 -22.39
CA THR A 28 22.50 -15.84 -22.41
C THR A 28 21.42 -16.15 -21.37
N SER A 29 20.32 -16.72 -21.85
CA SER A 29 19.21 -17.21 -21.04
C SER A 29 19.35 -18.72 -20.81
N TRP A 30 19.46 -19.14 -19.55
CA TRP A 30 19.68 -20.54 -19.17
C TRP A 30 18.38 -21.30 -18.81
N TYR A 31 18.24 -22.52 -19.31
CA TYR A 31 17.09 -23.41 -19.11
C TYR A 31 17.53 -24.82 -18.65
N HIS A 32 16.69 -25.53 -17.88
CA HIS A 32 16.84 -27.00 -17.79
C HIS A 32 16.49 -27.60 -19.16
N PRO A 33 17.05 -28.75 -19.57
CA PRO A 33 16.71 -29.44 -20.81
C PRO A 33 15.19 -29.66 -20.96
N SER A 34 14.54 -30.18 -19.92
CA SER A 34 13.08 -30.39 -19.84
C SER A 34 12.24 -29.11 -19.83
N CYS A 35 12.87 -27.97 -19.53
CA CYS A 35 12.22 -26.67 -19.55
C CYS A 35 12.38 -25.97 -20.89
N TYR A 36 13.34 -26.37 -21.72
CA TYR A 36 13.54 -25.75 -23.01
C TYR A 36 12.39 -26.09 -23.96
N THR A 37 12.03 -25.16 -24.83
CA THR A 37 11.01 -25.38 -25.85
C THR A 37 11.50 -24.79 -27.16
N ILE A 38 11.62 -25.65 -28.18
CA ILE A 38 11.94 -25.23 -29.55
C ILE A 38 10.91 -24.19 -29.99
N GLY A 39 11.42 -23.05 -30.47
CA GLY A 39 10.61 -21.88 -30.80
C GLY A 39 9.56 -22.18 -31.89
N PRO A 40 8.40 -21.50 -31.89
CA PRO A 40 7.34 -21.75 -32.87
C PRO A 40 7.77 -21.59 -34.33
N LYS A 41 8.74 -20.71 -34.60
CA LYS A 41 9.29 -20.49 -35.95
C LYS A 41 10.07 -21.70 -36.46
N MET A 42 11.01 -22.21 -35.65
CA MET A 42 11.79 -23.41 -35.98
C MET A 42 10.92 -24.66 -36.15
N ARG A 43 9.86 -24.81 -35.34
CA ARG A 43 8.91 -25.91 -35.51
C ARG A 43 8.15 -25.85 -36.85
N LYS A 44 7.83 -24.64 -37.33
CA LYS A 44 7.19 -24.46 -38.66
C LYS A 44 8.17 -24.75 -39.80
N GLU A 45 9.46 -24.58 -39.56
CA GLU A 45 10.54 -24.92 -40.49
C GLU A 45 10.91 -26.42 -40.45
N GLY A 46 10.19 -27.24 -39.67
CA GLY A 46 10.37 -28.70 -39.61
C GLY A 46 11.39 -29.19 -38.59
N VAL A 47 11.93 -28.33 -37.73
CA VAL A 47 12.93 -28.71 -36.73
C VAL A 47 12.30 -29.56 -35.62
N THR A 48 12.69 -30.83 -35.55
CA THR A 48 12.36 -31.79 -34.48
C THR A 48 13.35 -31.68 -33.32
N ALA A 49 13.06 -32.34 -32.19
CA ALA A 49 14.01 -32.40 -31.06
C ALA A 49 15.33 -33.08 -31.46
N GLU A 50 15.26 -34.10 -32.30
CA GLU A 50 16.43 -34.79 -32.87
C GLU A 50 17.28 -33.83 -33.72
N ILE A 51 16.66 -33.14 -34.69
CA ILE A 51 17.35 -32.16 -35.55
C ILE A 51 17.95 -31.04 -34.70
N PHE A 52 17.21 -30.54 -33.71
CA PHE A 52 17.69 -29.50 -32.81
C PHE A 52 18.95 -29.93 -32.03
N VAL A 53 18.96 -31.14 -31.46
CA VAL A 53 20.10 -31.61 -30.67
C VAL A 53 21.29 -31.96 -31.56
N LEU A 54 21.06 -32.62 -32.71
CA LEU A 54 22.13 -33.09 -33.60
C LEU A 54 22.74 -31.99 -34.45
N GLU A 55 21.97 -31.00 -34.91
CA GLU A 55 22.47 -30.01 -35.87
C GLU A 55 22.63 -28.60 -35.26
N MET A 56 21.82 -28.24 -34.26
CA MET A 56 21.76 -26.85 -33.77
C MET A 56 22.32 -26.65 -32.36
N LEU A 57 22.44 -27.71 -31.56
CA LEU A 57 22.99 -27.64 -30.22
C LEU A 57 24.52 -27.78 -30.26
N GLU A 58 25.21 -26.88 -29.57
CA GLU A 58 26.67 -26.85 -29.43
C GLU A 58 27.06 -27.16 -27.97
N GLY A 59 28.18 -27.86 -27.78
CA GLY A 59 28.83 -28.06 -26.48
C GLY A 59 29.17 -29.51 -26.12
N ASP A 60 30.13 -29.67 -25.21
CA ASP A 60 30.79 -30.94 -24.86
C ASP A 60 29.83 -32.03 -24.33
N ALA A 61 28.68 -31.63 -23.78
CA ALA A 61 27.69 -32.55 -23.24
C ALA A 61 26.81 -33.20 -24.32
N LYS A 62 26.86 -32.71 -25.56
CA LYS A 62 26.16 -33.29 -26.71
C LYS A 62 26.70 -34.69 -26.99
N GLU A 63 27.98 -34.82 -27.33
CA GLU A 63 28.61 -36.07 -27.81
C GLU A 63 28.46 -37.29 -26.87
N SER A 64 28.23 -37.07 -25.58
CA SER A 64 28.10 -38.16 -24.58
C SER A 64 26.66 -38.44 -24.14
N ARG A 65 25.71 -37.54 -24.41
CA ARG A 65 24.34 -37.60 -23.84
C ARG A 65 23.24 -37.20 -24.84
N GLU A 66 23.49 -37.32 -26.15
CA GLU A 66 22.54 -36.90 -27.21
C GLU A 66 21.14 -37.47 -27.01
N ASP A 67 21.02 -38.79 -26.86
CA ASP A 67 19.75 -39.48 -26.67
C ASP A 67 19.00 -39.01 -25.42
N GLU A 68 19.73 -38.77 -24.33
CA GLU A 68 19.15 -38.27 -23.09
C GLU A 68 18.60 -36.84 -23.27
N ILE A 69 19.34 -35.99 -23.99
CA ILE A 69 18.93 -34.61 -24.28
C ILE A 69 17.72 -34.59 -25.22
N ILE A 70 17.71 -35.42 -26.26
CA ILE A 70 16.58 -35.54 -27.19
C ILE A 70 15.32 -35.92 -26.41
N VAL A 71 15.38 -36.94 -25.55
CA VAL A 71 14.25 -37.34 -24.72
C VAL A 71 13.84 -36.20 -23.78
N MET A 72 14.77 -35.48 -23.17
CA MET A 72 14.44 -34.36 -22.28
C MET A 72 13.83 -33.15 -22.99
N VAL A 73 14.20 -32.89 -24.24
CA VAL A 73 13.67 -31.77 -25.04
C VAL A 73 12.34 -32.14 -25.71
N ASP A 74 12.19 -33.40 -26.13
CA ASP A 74 10.98 -33.92 -26.78
C ASP A 74 9.89 -34.29 -25.77
N THR A 75 10.28 -34.66 -24.54
CA THR A 75 9.32 -34.70 -23.44
C THR A 75 8.73 -33.32 -23.29
N LYS A 76 7.45 -33.20 -23.70
CA LYS A 76 6.63 -32.02 -23.40
C LYS A 76 6.90 -31.72 -21.94
N PRO A 77 7.23 -30.45 -21.58
CA PRO A 77 7.37 -30.09 -20.19
C PRO A 77 6.15 -30.68 -19.52
N LYS A 78 6.33 -31.56 -18.53
CA LYS A 78 5.23 -31.83 -17.60
C LYS A 78 4.77 -30.43 -17.28
N LYS A 79 3.55 -30.06 -17.69
CA LYS A 79 2.84 -29.01 -16.99
C LYS A 79 3.05 -29.48 -15.57
N LYS A 80 3.85 -28.74 -14.78
CA LYS A 80 3.47 -28.63 -13.40
C LYS A 80 2.02 -28.19 -13.55
N ASN A 81 1.11 -29.15 -13.37
CA ASN A 81 -0.13 -28.85 -12.70
C ASN A 81 0.36 -28.26 -11.37
N ASP A 82 0.74 -26.99 -11.41
CA ASP A 82 0.44 -26.09 -10.33
C ASP A 82 -1.09 -26.04 -10.36
N SER A 83 -1.71 -27.11 -9.85
CA SER A 83 -2.96 -27.00 -9.13
C SER A 83 -2.68 -26.33 -7.78
N VAL A 84 -1.88 -25.27 -7.80
CA VAL A 84 -2.19 -24.12 -6.98
C VAL A 84 -3.28 -23.44 -7.79
N GLU A 85 -4.54 -23.83 -7.56
CA GLU A 85 -5.64 -22.96 -7.96
C GLU A 85 -5.26 -21.55 -7.49
N ASN A 86 -5.21 -20.59 -8.42
CA ASN A 86 -5.03 -19.19 -8.05
C ASN A 86 -6.04 -18.89 -6.93
N VAL A 87 -5.58 -18.36 -5.79
CA VAL A 87 -6.39 -18.16 -4.57
C VAL A 87 -7.69 -17.42 -4.86
N CYS A 88 -7.63 -16.48 -5.80
CA CYS A 88 -8.80 -15.76 -6.30
C CYS A 88 -9.85 -16.69 -6.94
N THR A 89 -9.40 -17.64 -7.77
CA THR A 89 -10.26 -18.62 -8.44
C THR A 89 -10.85 -19.63 -7.45
N SER A 90 -10.09 -20.09 -6.45
CA SER A 90 -10.61 -21.02 -5.45
C SER A 90 -11.67 -20.37 -4.56
N LYS A 91 -11.48 -19.10 -4.14
CA LYS A 91 -12.49 -18.33 -3.40
C LYS A 91 -13.77 -18.14 -4.20
N ILE A 92 -13.66 -17.74 -5.47
CA ILE A 92 -14.82 -17.59 -6.36
C ILE A 92 -15.53 -18.93 -6.59
N ASN A 93 -14.79 -20.02 -6.77
CA ASN A 93 -15.37 -21.36 -6.87
C ASN A 93 -16.11 -21.77 -5.60
N SER A 94 -15.60 -21.39 -4.42
CA SER A 94 -16.29 -21.61 -3.13
C SER A 94 -17.60 -20.83 -3.06
N MET A 95 -17.58 -19.53 -3.39
CA MET A 95 -18.80 -18.70 -3.43
C MET A 95 -19.84 -19.26 -4.40
N LYS A 96 -19.41 -19.73 -5.58
CA LYS A 96 -20.28 -20.39 -6.57
C LYS A 96 -20.91 -21.67 -6.03
N LYS A 97 -20.14 -22.53 -5.35
CA LYS A 97 -20.65 -23.75 -4.69
C LYS A 97 -21.64 -23.40 -3.59
N ASN A 98 -21.36 -22.38 -2.80
CA ASN A 98 -22.25 -21.93 -1.73
C ASN A 98 -23.56 -21.37 -2.30
N LEU A 99 -23.52 -20.63 -3.41
CA LEU A 99 -24.71 -20.17 -4.12
C LEU A 99 -25.56 -21.35 -4.63
N GLU A 100 -24.94 -22.39 -5.19
CA GLU A 100 -25.64 -23.58 -5.67
C GLU A 100 -26.32 -24.36 -4.52
N LYS A 101 -25.65 -24.46 -3.36
CA LYS A 101 -26.25 -25.03 -2.13
C LYS A 101 -27.46 -24.22 -1.66
N ILE A 102 -27.37 -22.89 -1.71
CA ILE A 102 -28.48 -22.00 -1.34
C ILE A 102 -29.67 -22.20 -2.30
N ARG A 103 -29.41 -22.31 -3.61
CA ARG A 103 -30.47 -22.51 -4.63
C ARG A 103 -31.17 -23.86 -4.50
N LYS A 104 -30.41 -24.96 -4.39
CA LYS A 104 -30.99 -26.32 -4.23
C LYS A 104 -31.90 -26.40 -3.01
N ARG A 105 -31.50 -25.80 -1.90
CA ARG A 105 -32.31 -25.79 -0.68
C ARG A 105 -33.57 -24.93 -0.81
N SER A 106 -33.50 -23.79 -1.50
CA SER A 106 -34.71 -22.99 -1.76
C SER A 106 -35.71 -23.69 -2.69
N GLU A 107 -35.24 -24.60 -3.54
CA GLU A 107 -36.10 -25.44 -4.39
C GLU A 107 -36.72 -26.58 -3.58
N GLU A 108 -35.94 -27.23 -2.68
CA GLU A 108 -36.43 -28.25 -1.75
C GLU A 108 -37.47 -27.69 -0.76
N GLU A 109 -37.24 -26.50 -0.19
CA GLU A 109 -38.17 -25.84 0.74
C GLU A 109 -39.47 -25.38 0.05
N ASN A 110 -39.44 -25.07 -1.25
CA ASN A 110 -40.66 -24.79 -2.02
C ASN A 110 -41.38 -26.08 -2.43
N ALA A 111 -40.66 -27.15 -2.77
CA ALA A 111 -41.24 -28.44 -3.13
C ALA A 111 -41.94 -29.15 -1.96
N GLU A 112 -41.41 -29.03 -0.74
CA GLU A 112 -42.06 -29.58 0.47
C GLU A 112 -43.32 -28.80 0.90
N SER A 113 -43.58 -27.62 0.33
CA SER A 113 -44.73 -26.77 0.68
C SER A 113 -45.96 -26.94 -0.22
N GLU A 114 -45.85 -27.67 -1.33
CA GLU A 114 -46.96 -27.89 -2.28
C GLU A 114 -47.77 -29.18 -2.00
N ASP A 115 -47.34 -30.04 -1.07
CA ASP A 115 -47.97 -31.35 -0.79
C ASP A 115 -48.81 -31.45 0.52
N GLU A 116 -49.02 -30.35 1.26
CA GLU A 116 -49.91 -30.35 2.43
C GLU A 116 -51.08 -29.35 2.32
N LEU A 117 -52.28 -29.91 2.12
CA LEU A 117 -53.57 -29.22 2.32
C LEU A 117 -53.74 -28.76 3.78
N PRO A 118 -54.46 -27.65 4.03
CA PRO A 118 -54.37 -26.91 5.27
C PRO A 118 -55.28 -27.49 6.36
N GLN A 119 -54.73 -27.80 7.53
CA GLN A 119 -55.52 -27.82 8.76
C GLN A 119 -54.94 -26.91 9.83
N SER A 120 -55.81 -26.00 10.26
CA SER A 120 -55.70 -25.06 11.36
C SER A 120 -55.26 -25.74 12.66
N HIS A 121 -54.40 -25.09 13.44
CA HIS A 121 -54.78 -24.45 14.70
C HIS A 121 -53.59 -23.71 15.33
N SER A 122 -53.89 -22.50 15.78
CA SER A 122 -53.06 -21.55 16.52
C SER A 122 -52.24 -22.15 17.67
N LYS A 123 -50.95 -21.79 17.78
CA LYS A 123 -50.30 -21.43 19.06
C LYS A 123 -48.90 -20.80 18.88
N LYS A 124 -48.74 -19.63 19.53
CA LYS A 124 -47.49 -18.93 19.90
C LYS A 124 -46.52 -18.53 18.78
N ARG A 125 -46.70 -17.30 18.32
CA ARG A 125 -45.64 -16.45 17.74
C ARG A 125 -44.54 -16.24 18.78
N LYS A 126 -43.55 -17.12 18.79
CA LYS A 126 -42.24 -16.89 19.40
C LYS A 126 -41.33 -16.50 18.23
N THR A 127 -40.71 -15.34 18.31
CA THR A 127 -39.72 -14.82 17.36
C THR A 127 -38.69 -15.90 17.04
N LYS A 128 -38.84 -16.52 15.88
CA LYS A 128 -38.03 -17.63 15.38
C LYS A 128 -36.93 -17.04 14.49
N GLU A 129 -36.09 -16.18 15.07
CA GLU A 129 -34.95 -15.57 14.38
C GLU A 129 -33.64 -16.34 14.60
N GLU A 130 -33.67 -17.44 15.36
CA GLU A 130 -32.45 -18.20 15.74
C GLU A 130 -32.56 -19.72 15.56
N SER A 131 -33.35 -20.19 14.60
CA SER A 131 -33.38 -21.62 14.24
C SER A 131 -32.45 -21.86 13.04
N CYS A 132 -31.16 -22.01 13.31
CA CYS A 132 -30.11 -22.69 12.52
C CYS A 132 -30.63 -23.44 11.27
N MET A 133 -30.24 -23.07 10.04
CA MET A 133 -30.45 -23.94 8.86
C MET A 133 -29.65 -23.56 7.59
N SER A 134 -28.33 -23.69 7.65
CA SER A 134 -27.44 -24.13 6.57
C SER A 134 -26.05 -24.20 7.19
N GLY A 135 -25.23 -25.22 6.94
CA GLY A 135 -23.86 -25.28 7.48
C GLY A 135 -22.92 -24.19 6.96
N LEU A 136 -23.44 -23.04 6.51
CA LEU A 136 -22.76 -21.87 6.00
C LEU A 136 -22.97 -20.72 6.97
N SER A 137 -21.89 -19.97 7.22
CA SER A 137 -21.92 -18.76 8.03
C SER A 137 -22.71 -17.64 7.35
N ARG A 138 -23.17 -16.66 8.16
CA ARG A 138 -23.86 -15.45 7.67
C ARG A 138 -23.04 -14.71 6.60
N GLN A 139 -21.71 -14.70 6.75
CA GLN A 139 -20.80 -14.08 5.81
C GLN A 139 -20.76 -14.83 4.47
N GLU A 140 -20.66 -16.16 4.51
CA GLU A 140 -20.65 -17.00 3.30
C GLU A 140 -21.94 -16.88 2.49
N ILE A 141 -23.08 -16.73 3.17
CA ILE A 141 -24.37 -16.47 2.52
C ILE A 141 -24.37 -15.10 1.84
N SER A 142 -23.86 -14.07 2.52
CA SER A 142 -23.76 -12.71 1.97
C SER A 142 -22.85 -12.69 0.73
N ASP A 143 -21.66 -13.28 0.82
CA ASP A 143 -20.69 -13.32 -0.27
C ASP A 143 -21.23 -14.12 -1.47
N ALA A 144 -21.95 -15.21 -1.24
CA ALA A 144 -22.60 -15.98 -2.31
C ALA A 144 -23.69 -15.17 -3.06
N LYS A 145 -24.47 -14.36 -2.33
CA LYS A 145 -25.47 -13.45 -2.94
C LYS A 145 -24.80 -12.33 -3.74
N LEU A 146 -23.74 -11.72 -3.21
CA LEU A 146 -22.95 -10.72 -3.93
C LEU A 146 -22.27 -11.30 -5.16
N TYR A 147 -21.79 -12.55 -5.07
CA TYR A 147 -21.26 -13.26 -6.22
C TYR A 147 -22.31 -13.39 -7.33
N ALA A 148 -23.56 -13.77 -7.01
CA ALA A 148 -24.63 -13.82 -8.01
C ALA A 148 -24.79 -12.45 -8.71
N LEU A 149 -24.92 -11.38 -7.93
CA LEU A 149 -25.10 -10.00 -8.43
C LEU A 149 -23.98 -9.54 -9.36
N TYR A 150 -22.72 -9.78 -9.00
CA TYR A 150 -21.58 -9.31 -9.79
C TYR A 150 -21.21 -10.27 -10.93
N SER A 151 -21.49 -11.57 -10.80
CA SER A 151 -21.13 -12.57 -11.82
C SER A 151 -21.85 -12.35 -13.15
N GLU A 152 -23.08 -11.80 -13.09
CA GLU A 152 -23.89 -11.44 -14.25
C GLU A 152 -23.33 -10.23 -15.02
N LYS A 153 -22.56 -9.37 -14.34
CA LYS A 153 -21.97 -8.18 -14.95
C LYS A 153 -20.84 -8.50 -15.92
N LYS A 154 -20.69 -7.64 -16.93
CA LYS A 154 -19.57 -7.71 -17.89
C LYS A 154 -18.28 -7.18 -17.25
N ASN A 155 -17.13 -7.54 -17.82
CA ASN A 155 -15.83 -7.10 -17.29
C ASN A 155 -15.71 -5.57 -17.24
N ASP A 156 -16.28 -4.85 -18.22
CA ASP A 156 -16.18 -3.39 -18.24
C ASP A 156 -17.08 -2.73 -17.18
N GLU A 157 -18.27 -3.29 -16.93
CA GLU A 157 -19.14 -2.86 -15.83
C GLU A 157 -18.47 -3.06 -14.47
N LEU A 158 -17.77 -4.19 -14.27
CA LEU A 158 -16.99 -4.43 -13.04
C LEU A 158 -15.85 -3.43 -12.89
N LYS A 159 -15.18 -3.05 -13.98
CA LYS A 159 -14.16 -2.00 -13.96
C LYS A 159 -14.76 -0.64 -13.64
N ASP A 160 -15.94 -0.33 -14.16
CA ASP A 160 -16.61 0.94 -13.89
C ASP A 160 -17.01 1.05 -12.43
N ILE A 161 -17.53 -0.02 -11.83
CA ILE A 161 -17.79 -0.09 -10.39
C ILE A 161 -16.51 0.17 -9.57
N LEU A 162 -15.38 -0.42 -9.95
CA LEU A 162 -14.10 -0.15 -9.29
C LEU A 162 -13.64 1.31 -9.47
N ARG A 163 -13.88 1.91 -10.64
CA ARG A 163 -13.55 3.31 -10.94
C ARG A 163 -14.40 4.29 -10.13
N TRP A 164 -15.70 4.04 -10.03
CA TRP A 164 -16.64 4.83 -9.22
C TRP A 164 -16.21 4.88 -7.76
N ASN A 165 -15.65 3.79 -7.25
CA ASN A 165 -15.13 3.68 -5.88
C ASN A 165 -13.64 4.09 -5.73
N LYS A 166 -13.06 4.72 -6.76
CA LYS A 166 -11.65 5.18 -6.81
C LYS A 166 -10.61 4.08 -6.49
N GLN A 167 -10.93 2.81 -6.76
CA GLN A 167 -10.06 1.67 -6.45
C GLN A 167 -9.00 1.44 -7.54
N LEU A 168 -7.81 0.99 -7.13
CA LEU A 168 -6.81 0.48 -8.06
C LEU A 168 -7.06 -0.99 -8.41
N GLY A 169 -6.53 -1.43 -9.55
CA GLY A 169 -6.72 -2.79 -10.03
C GLY A 169 -7.97 -2.93 -10.89
N VAL A 170 -8.11 -2.09 -11.91
CA VAL A 170 -9.08 -2.32 -13.01
C VAL A 170 -8.56 -3.33 -14.04
N SER A 171 -7.31 -3.79 -13.88
CA SER A 171 -6.67 -4.82 -14.69
C SER A 171 -6.82 -6.20 -14.02
N GLY A 172 -6.88 -7.25 -14.82
CA GLY A 172 -6.92 -8.63 -14.35
C GLY A 172 -8.02 -9.46 -15.00
N ASN A 173 -8.11 -10.72 -14.58
CA ASN A 173 -9.13 -11.65 -15.06
C ASN A 173 -10.47 -11.39 -14.36
N LYS A 174 -11.58 -11.90 -14.91
CA LYS A 174 -12.93 -11.69 -14.37
C LYS A 174 -13.02 -12.05 -12.88
N ASN A 175 -12.43 -13.16 -12.45
CA ASN A 175 -12.41 -13.57 -11.04
C ASN A 175 -11.75 -12.52 -10.12
N GLN A 176 -10.65 -11.90 -10.55
CA GLN A 176 -9.95 -10.87 -9.77
C GLN A 176 -10.80 -9.60 -9.66
N LEU A 177 -11.52 -9.24 -10.73
CA LEU A 177 -12.44 -8.10 -10.70
C LEU A 177 -13.64 -8.39 -9.77
N LEU A 178 -14.20 -9.60 -9.83
CA LEU A 178 -15.30 -10.05 -8.96
C LEU A 178 -14.88 -10.02 -7.50
N GLU A 179 -13.71 -10.58 -7.16
CA GLU A 179 -13.22 -10.60 -5.78
C GLU A 179 -13.05 -9.19 -5.22
N ARG A 180 -12.50 -8.25 -6.00
CA ARG A 180 -12.35 -6.85 -5.58
C ARG A 180 -13.69 -6.13 -5.42
N CYS A 181 -14.67 -6.40 -6.29
CA CYS A 181 -16.01 -5.81 -6.19
C CYS A 181 -16.79 -6.35 -4.98
N ILE A 182 -16.72 -7.66 -4.73
CA ILE A 182 -17.34 -8.30 -3.57
C ILE A 182 -16.67 -7.79 -2.29
N ASP A 183 -15.32 -7.72 -2.27
CA ASP A 183 -14.57 -7.15 -1.14
C ASP A 183 -15.00 -5.72 -0.81
N GLY A 184 -15.07 -4.87 -1.84
CA GLY A 184 -15.45 -3.49 -1.70
C GLY A 184 -16.89 -3.31 -1.22
N HIS A 185 -17.80 -4.16 -1.70
CA HIS A 185 -19.19 -4.14 -1.27
C HIS A 185 -19.34 -4.57 0.20
N THR A 186 -18.63 -5.61 0.62
CA THR A 186 -18.70 -6.13 1.99
C THR A 186 -17.98 -5.23 2.99
N ASN A 187 -16.76 -4.79 2.67
CA ASN A 187 -15.85 -4.15 3.62
C ASN A 187 -15.69 -2.64 3.39
N GLY A 188 -16.23 -2.11 2.29
CA GLY A 188 -16.03 -0.73 1.87
C GLY A 188 -14.82 -0.54 0.94
N ARG A 189 -14.75 0.67 0.37
CA ARG A 189 -13.68 1.07 -0.55
C ARG A 189 -12.35 1.19 0.20
N LEU A 190 -11.25 0.69 -0.38
CA LEU A 190 -9.92 0.90 0.22
C LEU A 190 -9.61 2.39 0.28
N ALA A 191 -9.15 2.85 1.44
CA ALA A 191 -8.74 4.22 1.65
C ALA A 191 -7.38 4.51 0.98
N GLN A 192 -7.01 5.79 1.01
CA GLN A 192 -5.68 6.22 0.62
C GLN A 192 -4.60 5.65 1.56
N CYS A 193 -3.40 5.40 1.02
CA CYS A 193 -2.28 4.87 1.80
C CYS A 193 -1.88 5.84 2.91
N LYS A 194 -1.85 5.36 4.16
CA LYS A 194 -1.48 6.18 5.32
C LYS A 194 0.03 6.45 5.45
N ILE A 195 0.87 5.70 4.73
CA ILE A 195 2.34 5.87 4.77
C ILE A 195 2.82 6.90 3.76
N CYS A 196 2.59 6.63 2.47
CA CYS A 196 3.07 7.54 1.43
C CYS A 196 2.10 8.67 1.13
N ILE A 197 0.90 8.60 1.71
CA ILE A 197 -0.16 9.59 1.63
C ILE A 197 -0.74 9.71 0.21
N GLU A 198 0.02 9.64 -0.86
CA GLU A 198 -0.52 9.78 -2.22
C GLU A 198 -0.87 8.44 -2.89
N GLY A 199 -0.21 7.36 -2.47
CA GLY A 199 -0.42 6.05 -3.05
C GLY A 199 -1.81 5.49 -2.74
N LYS A 200 -2.36 4.74 -3.69
CA LYS A 200 -3.62 4.01 -3.52
C LYS A 200 -3.34 2.57 -3.10
N LEU A 201 -4.19 2.06 -2.22
CA LEU A 201 -4.13 0.67 -1.77
C LEU A 201 -4.78 -0.26 -2.79
N LYS A 202 -4.25 -1.47 -2.91
CA LYS A 202 -4.86 -2.54 -3.69
C LYS A 202 -4.68 -3.89 -3.00
N ILE A 203 -5.59 -4.82 -3.27
CA ILE A 203 -5.42 -6.23 -2.92
C ILE A 203 -4.32 -6.82 -3.81
N ASP A 204 -3.43 -7.62 -3.23
CA ASP A 204 -2.39 -8.31 -3.98
C ASP A 204 -2.99 -9.40 -4.88
N ASP A 205 -2.48 -9.48 -6.10
CA ASP A 205 -3.07 -10.29 -7.16
C ASP A 205 -2.70 -11.77 -7.05
N ASN A 206 -1.68 -12.09 -6.24
CA ASN A 206 -1.20 -13.46 -6.04
C ASN A 206 -1.93 -14.13 -4.87
N ASP A 207 -1.94 -13.46 -3.71
CA ASP A 207 -2.41 -14.07 -2.47
C ASP A 207 -3.86 -13.68 -2.14
N GLY A 208 -4.35 -12.53 -2.60
CA GLY A 208 -5.70 -12.05 -2.32
C GLY A 208 -5.99 -11.75 -0.84
N GLU A 209 -5.01 -11.95 0.07
CA GLU A 209 -5.10 -11.77 1.52
C GLU A 209 -4.34 -10.54 2.02
N ILE A 210 -3.43 -10.00 1.21
CA ILE A 210 -2.61 -8.86 1.56
C ILE A 210 -3.12 -7.65 0.77
N VAL A 211 -3.29 -6.53 1.46
CA VAL A 211 -3.49 -5.21 0.85
C VAL A 211 -2.17 -4.46 0.90
N LEU A 212 -1.73 -3.95 -0.24
CA LEU A 212 -0.45 -3.28 -0.40
C LEU A 212 -0.58 -1.94 -1.14
N CYS A 213 0.43 -1.09 -0.95
CA CYS A 213 0.60 0.13 -1.73
C CYS A 213 1.84 -0.01 -2.61
N ASN A 214 1.68 0.22 -3.92
CA ASN A 214 2.82 0.24 -4.84
C ASN A 214 3.48 1.64 -4.96
N GLY A 215 3.06 2.59 -4.12
CA GLY A 215 3.46 3.99 -4.19
C GLY A 215 2.67 4.80 -5.22
N TYR A 216 3.21 5.95 -5.61
CA TYR A 216 2.57 6.90 -6.50
C TYR A 216 3.56 7.41 -7.55
N PHE A 217 3.03 7.95 -8.65
CA PHE A 217 3.82 8.63 -9.67
C PHE A 217 3.57 10.12 -9.51
N ASP A 218 4.64 10.87 -9.24
CA ASP A 218 4.58 12.33 -9.14
C ASP A 218 4.81 12.91 -10.54
N GLU A 219 3.78 13.54 -11.11
CA GLU A 219 3.85 14.14 -12.44
C GLU A 219 4.76 15.36 -12.50
N ALA A 220 4.88 16.12 -11.40
CA ALA A 220 5.76 17.29 -11.35
C ALA A 220 7.24 16.86 -11.37
N VAL A 221 7.54 15.72 -10.77
CA VAL A 221 8.89 15.14 -10.71
C VAL A 221 9.16 14.17 -11.87
N GLY A 222 8.11 13.66 -12.52
CA GLY A 222 8.20 12.66 -13.58
C GLY A 222 8.74 11.31 -13.10
N GLN A 223 8.60 10.99 -11.80
CA GLN A 223 9.15 9.78 -11.20
C GLN A 223 8.14 9.07 -10.30
N ARG A 224 8.26 7.72 -10.26
CA ARG A 224 7.53 6.88 -9.31
C ARG A 224 8.23 6.78 -7.97
N PHE A 225 7.54 7.15 -6.91
CA PHE A 225 7.97 6.94 -5.52
C PHE A 225 7.43 5.61 -5.00
N PRO A 226 8.29 4.63 -4.63
CA PRO A 226 7.82 3.36 -4.09
C PRO A 226 7.29 3.52 -2.65
N CYS A 227 6.29 2.71 -2.29
CA CYS A 227 5.78 2.61 -0.92
C CYS A 227 5.97 1.19 -0.39
N CYS A 228 6.14 1.06 0.93
CA CYS A 228 6.29 -0.21 1.64
C CYS A 228 5.02 -0.67 2.37
N PHE A 229 3.90 0.05 2.27
CA PHE A 229 2.69 -0.28 3.02
C PHE A 229 2.17 -1.66 2.62
N LYS A 230 1.96 -2.52 3.62
CA LYS A 230 1.34 -3.84 3.51
C LYS A 230 0.58 -4.12 4.80
N CYS A 231 -0.61 -4.70 4.69
CA CYS A 231 -1.42 -5.13 5.83
C CYS A 231 -2.31 -6.31 5.42
N LYS A 232 -2.92 -6.99 6.39
CA LYS A 232 -3.94 -8.00 6.10
C LYS A 232 -5.19 -7.35 5.53
N ARG A 233 -5.89 -8.06 4.65
CA ARG A 233 -7.06 -7.56 3.93
C ARG A 233 -8.17 -6.97 4.80
N LEU A 234 -8.44 -7.59 5.96
CA LEU A 234 -9.48 -7.17 6.90
C LEU A 234 -9.04 -5.99 7.78
N GLU A 235 -7.73 -5.79 7.95
CA GLU A 235 -7.14 -4.70 8.73
C GLU A 235 -6.89 -3.45 7.86
N ALA A 236 -7.10 -3.56 6.55
CA ALA A 236 -6.85 -2.48 5.61
C ALA A 236 -7.76 -1.28 5.93
N PRO A 237 -7.25 -0.03 5.83
CA PRO A 237 -8.09 1.17 5.95
C PRO A 237 -9.21 1.18 4.89
N ARG A 238 -10.46 1.34 5.32
CA ARG A 238 -11.66 1.34 4.47
C ARG A 238 -12.47 2.62 4.67
N ILE A 239 -13.23 2.99 3.65
CA ILE A 239 -14.20 4.09 3.69
C ILE A 239 -15.53 3.57 3.14
N LEU A 240 -16.64 4.12 3.62
CA LEU A 240 -18.00 3.85 3.15
C LEU A 240 -18.61 5.15 2.59
N PRO A 241 -19.64 5.09 1.72
CA PRO A 241 -20.29 3.90 1.18
C PRO A 241 -19.56 3.29 -0.04
N TRP A 242 -19.96 2.09 -0.45
CA TRP A 242 -19.58 1.47 -1.72
C TRP A 242 -20.66 1.73 -2.78
N PHE A 243 -20.26 2.24 -3.94
CA PHE A 243 -21.17 2.58 -5.03
C PHE A 243 -21.25 1.45 -6.06
N THR A 244 -22.45 0.91 -6.29
CA THR A 244 -22.70 -0.11 -7.32
C THR A 244 -23.13 0.48 -8.66
N GLU A 245 -23.43 1.78 -8.68
CA GLU A 245 -23.85 2.58 -9.82
C GLU A 245 -23.02 3.87 -9.86
N GLN A 246 -23.12 4.62 -10.95
CA GLN A 246 -22.39 5.87 -11.09
C GLN A 246 -22.79 6.83 -9.97
N PRO A 247 -21.84 7.30 -9.13
CA PRO A 247 -22.12 8.20 -8.05
C PRO A 247 -22.61 9.55 -8.59
N SER A 248 -23.45 10.24 -7.80
CA SER A 248 -23.82 11.62 -8.09
C SER A 248 -22.57 12.50 -8.10
N LYS A 249 -22.62 13.65 -8.77
CA LYS A 249 -21.49 14.59 -8.79
C LYS A 249 -21.11 15.04 -7.37
N GLU A 250 -22.11 15.28 -6.52
CA GLU A 250 -21.88 15.64 -5.12
C GLU A 250 -21.18 14.54 -4.33
N ASP A 251 -21.53 13.27 -4.56
CA ASP A 251 -20.88 12.14 -3.90
C ASP A 251 -19.47 11.91 -4.45
N ASP A 252 -19.25 12.11 -5.75
CA ASP A 252 -17.91 12.04 -6.34
C ASP A 252 -17.00 13.14 -5.80
N ASP A 253 -17.51 14.36 -5.67
CA ASP A 253 -16.79 15.49 -5.06
C ASP A 253 -16.47 15.23 -3.58
N LYS A 254 -17.41 14.66 -2.81
CA LYS A 254 -17.16 14.22 -1.42
C LYS A 254 -16.11 13.12 -1.36
N MET A 255 -16.18 12.14 -2.26
CA MET A 255 -15.21 11.05 -2.32
C MET A 255 -13.81 11.56 -2.62
N GLU A 256 -13.68 12.53 -3.53
CA GLU A 256 -12.42 13.17 -3.88
C GLU A 256 -11.90 14.06 -2.74
N ALA A 257 -12.80 14.76 -2.03
CA ALA A 257 -12.44 15.54 -0.84
C ALA A 257 -11.99 14.65 0.32
N GLU A 258 -12.64 13.50 0.56
CA GLU A 258 -12.18 12.51 1.54
C GLU A 258 -10.81 11.94 1.17
N PHE A 259 -10.58 11.71 -0.13
CA PHE A 259 -9.30 11.26 -0.66
C PHE A 259 -8.21 12.33 -0.52
N LYS A 260 -8.49 13.60 -0.82
CA LYS A 260 -7.50 14.71 -0.69
C LYS A 260 -7.28 15.14 0.75
N SER A 261 -8.29 15.02 1.60
CA SER A 261 -8.19 15.43 3.01
C SER A 261 -7.37 14.44 3.84
N ALA A 262 -7.23 13.18 3.40
CA ALA A 262 -6.23 12.27 3.95
C ALA A 262 -4.78 12.65 3.55
N SER A 263 -4.61 13.51 2.54
CA SER A 263 -3.32 14.07 2.11
C SER A 263 -2.88 15.35 2.83
N SER A 264 -3.78 15.96 3.60
CA SER A 264 -3.59 17.28 4.22
C SER A 264 -3.97 17.33 5.70
N LYS A 265 -4.11 16.17 6.36
CA LYS A 265 -4.57 16.10 7.76
C LYS A 265 -3.60 15.33 8.64
N ALA A 266 -2.57 16.05 9.09
CA ALA A 266 -2.17 15.96 10.49
C ALA A 266 -2.79 17.11 11.32
N ASP A 267 -2.91 18.33 10.78
CA ASP A 267 -3.22 19.50 11.64
C ASP A 267 -4.58 20.19 11.46
N SER A 268 -5.25 20.11 10.30
CA SER A 268 -6.48 20.93 10.08
C SER A 268 -7.72 20.45 10.83
N GLY A 269 -7.81 19.16 11.19
CA GLY A 269 -8.96 18.61 11.93
C GLY A 269 -9.01 19.05 13.41
N ALA A 270 -7.85 19.17 14.06
CA ALA A 270 -7.78 19.63 15.45
C ALA A 270 -7.89 21.15 15.55
N ALA A 271 -7.34 21.90 14.58
CA ALA A 271 -7.56 23.34 14.47
C ALA A 271 -9.05 23.66 14.35
N MET A 272 -9.80 22.94 13.51
CA MET A 272 -11.24 23.14 13.39
C MET A 272 -12.01 22.75 14.67
N LYS A 273 -11.65 21.63 15.33
CA LYS A 273 -12.26 21.21 16.61
C LYS A 273 -11.95 22.20 17.74
N PHE A 274 -10.74 22.74 17.76
CA PHE A 274 -10.31 23.75 18.71
C PHE A 274 -11.05 25.07 18.46
N PHE A 275 -11.07 25.53 17.22
CA PHE A 275 -11.78 26.73 16.81
C PHE A 275 -13.28 26.67 17.13
N ASN A 276 -13.96 25.57 16.81
CA ASN A 276 -15.39 25.42 17.10
C ASN A 276 -15.68 25.58 18.60
N LYS A 277 -14.84 25.03 19.48
CA LYS A 277 -14.97 25.21 20.94
C LYS A 277 -14.60 26.60 21.43
N VAL A 278 -13.65 27.27 20.77
CA VAL A 278 -13.32 28.65 21.07
C VAL A 278 -14.48 29.57 20.70
N LYS A 279 -15.15 29.33 19.57
CA LYS A 279 -16.29 30.14 19.09
C LYS A 279 -17.56 30.02 19.95
N GLU A 280 -17.67 29.00 20.80
CA GLU A 280 -18.78 28.83 21.75
C GLU A 280 -18.82 29.93 22.83
N SER A 281 -17.78 30.77 22.94
CA SER A 281 -17.70 31.86 23.90
C SER A 281 -17.17 33.13 23.25
N GLU A 282 -17.59 34.29 23.76
CA GLU A 282 -17.05 35.58 23.34
C GLU A 282 -15.71 35.84 24.04
N TRP A 283 -14.70 36.20 23.26
CA TRP A 283 -13.36 36.49 23.76
C TRP A 283 -12.94 37.91 23.37
N ASP A 284 -12.58 38.71 24.37
CA ASP A 284 -11.91 39.99 24.15
C ASP A 284 -10.41 39.75 23.94
N LEU A 285 -9.94 39.93 22.71
CA LEU A 285 -8.53 39.80 22.35
C LEU A 285 -7.78 41.14 22.29
N PHE A 286 -8.44 42.24 22.64
CA PHE A 286 -7.89 43.59 22.51
C PHE A 286 -7.48 44.18 23.86
N SER A 287 -8.22 43.91 24.94
CA SER A 287 -7.83 44.38 26.27
C SER A 287 -6.82 43.46 26.95
N LYS A 288 -5.99 44.04 27.84
CA LYS A 288 -4.99 43.27 28.61
C LYS A 288 -5.63 42.19 29.49
N ASP A 289 -6.80 42.46 30.05
CA ASP A 289 -7.51 41.51 30.90
C ASP A 289 -8.33 40.49 30.09
N GLY A 290 -8.81 40.90 28.90
CA GLY A 290 -9.39 40.02 27.89
C GLY A 290 -8.38 38.96 27.42
N ILE A 291 -7.15 39.36 27.06
CA ILE A 291 -6.10 38.43 26.62
C ILE A 291 -5.71 37.44 27.73
N LYS A 292 -5.66 37.87 29.00
CA LYS A 292 -5.41 36.95 30.13
C LYS A 292 -6.52 35.92 30.29
N THR A 293 -7.76 36.36 30.09
CA THR A 293 -8.95 35.51 30.14
C THR A 293 -8.94 34.51 28.98
N ALA A 294 -8.66 34.98 27.76
CA ALA A 294 -8.48 34.15 26.56
C ALA A 294 -7.35 33.13 26.74
N ALA A 295 -6.18 33.55 27.21
CA ALA A 295 -5.04 32.65 27.45
C ALA A 295 -5.38 31.54 28.46
N SER A 296 -6.10 31.87 29.54
CA SER A 296 -6.58 30.86 30.49
C SER A 296 -7.61 29.93 29.85
N GLY A 297 -8.65 30.47 29.20
CA GLY A 297 -9.72 29.69 28.60
C GLY A 297 -9.23 28.79 27.48
N TRP A 298 -8.47 29.34 26.54
CA TRP A 298 -7.95 28.62 25.39
C TRP A 298 -6.97 27.53 25.81
N SER A 299 -6.11 27.76 26.82
CA SER A 299 -5.23 26.70 27.35
C SER A 299 -6.00 25.49 27.90
N ILE A 300 -7.19 25.71 28.47
CA ILE A 300 -8.07 24.64 28.95
C ILE A 300 -8.70 23.90 27.77
N ILE A 301 -9.18 24.65 26.76
CA ILE A 301 -9.78 24.07 25.56
C ILE A 301 -8.73 23.24 24.79
N CYS A 302 -7.51 23.75 24.62
CA CYS A 302 -6.39 23.02 24.03
C CYS A 302 -6.16 21.66 24.72
N LYS A 303 -6.13 21.63 26.06
CA LYS A 303 -5.98 20.38 26.83
C LYS A 303 -7.15 19.42 26.59
N LYS A 304 -8.39 19.94 26.47
CA LYS A 304 -9.58 19.13 26.17
C LYS A 304 -9.61 18.58 24.75
N VAL A 305 -9.00 19.27 23.79
CA VAL A 305 -8.92 18.86 22.38
C VAL A 305 -7.71 17.94 22.11
N GLY A 306 -6.80 17.83 23.08
CA GLY A 306 -5.63 16.96 22.98
C GLY A 306 -4.39 17.63 22.38
N ILE A 307 -4.32 18.97 22.39
CA ILE A 307 -3.15 19.74 21.97
C ILE A 307 -2.03 19.60 23.02
N ASN A 308 -0.78 19.42 22.60
CA ASN A 308 0.37 19.12 23.47
C ASN A 308 0.95 20.38 24.13
N LEU A 309 0.18 21.00 25.02
CA LEU A 309 0.66 22.13 25.81
C LEU A 309 1.65 21.69 26.90
N PRO A 310 2.56 22.58 27.33
CA PRO A 310 3.45 22.34 28.47
C PRO A 310 2.68 21.80 29.71
N PRO A 311 3.27 20.85 30.46
CA PRO A 311 2.60 20.21 31.59
C PRO A 311 2.26 21.23 32.70
N ASP A 312 3.13 22.22 32.89
CA ASP A 312 2.90 23.33 33.80
C ASP A 312 1.78 24.24 33.29
N LYS A 313 0.75 24.41 34.12
CA LYS A 313 -0.41 25.27 33.83
C LYS A 313 -0.04 26.74 33.68
N ALA A 314 0.94 27.24 34.43
CA ALA A 314 1.38 28.64 34.33
C ALA A 314 2.09 28.88 33.00
N ARG A 315 3.02 27.99 32.64
CA ARG A 315 3.75 28.04 31.39
C ARG A 315 2.84 27.86 30.17
N ALA A 316 1.89 26.92 30.21
CA ALA A 316 0.92 26.72 29.13
C ALA A 316 0.08 27.98 28.85
N LYS A 317 -0.39 28.66 29.90
CA LYS A 317 -1.13 29.93 29.76
C LYS A 317 -0.26 31.03 29.18
N MET A 318 0.98 31.13 29.63
CA MET A 318 1.92 32.15 29.17
C MET A 318 2.21 32.02 27.67
N GLU A 319 2.48 30.81 27.20
CA GLU A 319 2.80 30.55 25.78
C GLU A 319 1.57 30.76 24.88
N VAL A 320 0.38 30.28 25.29
CA VAL A 320 -0.87 30.55 24.55
C VAL A 320 -1.16 32.05 24.51
N GLY A 321 -1.02 32.75 25.64
CA GLY A 321 -1.23 34.19 25.73
C GLY A 321 -0.23 35.00 24.89
N LYS A 322 1.01 34.53 24.77
CA LYS A 322 2.03 35.12 23.90
C LYS A 322 1.62 35.04 22.44
N ILE A 323 1.14 33.87 21.98
CA ILE A 323 0.68 33.67 20.60
C ILE A 323 -0.53 34.55 20.29
N VAL A 324 -1.51 34.61 21.20
CA VAL A 324 -2.69 35.49 21.06
C VAL A 324 -2.27 36.97 20.96
N LEU A 325 -1.34 37.40 21.81
CA LEU A 325 -0.86 38.78 21.81
C LEU A 325 -0.08 39.13 20.53
N GLN A 326 0.74 38.20 20.02
CA GLN A 326 1.55 38.37 18.81
C GLN A 326 0.74 38.38 17.52
N HIS A 327 -0.48 37.81 17.54
CA HIS A 327 -1.34 37.64 16.36
C HIS A 327 -2.73 38.23 16.54
N ARG A 328 -2.87 39.26 17.38
CA ARG A 328 -4.15 39.93 17.68
C ARG A 328 -4.81 40.60 16.47
N ASP A 329 -4.05 40.84 15.41
CA ASP A 329 -4.46 41.40 14.13
C ASP A 329 -5.06 40.34 13.18
N LYS A 330 -4.92 39.06 13.52
CA LYS A 330 -5.45 37.94 12.74
C LYS A 330 -6.83 37.50 13.24
N SER A 331 -7.54 36.75 12.41
CA SER A 331 -8.79 36.12 12.79
C SER A 331 -8.57 35.06 13.87
N ILE A 332 -9.60 34.80 14.69
CA ILE A 332 -9.56 33.75 15.72
C ILE A 332 -9.24 32.38 15.10
N GLU A 333 -9.74 32.11 13.88
CA GLU A 333 -9.47 30.89 13.11
C GLU A 333 -7.96 30.72 12.82
N GLU A 334 -7.31 31.79 12.38
CA GLU A 334 -5.87 31.80 12.10
C GLU A 334 -5.05 31.66 13.39
N ILE A 335 -5.44 32.32 14.48
CA ILE A 335 -4.76 32.18 15.77
C ILE A 335 -4.90 30.74 16.29
N CYS A 336 -6.08 30.13 16.15
CA CYS A 336 -6.30 28.72 16.50
C CYS A 336 -5.41 27.76 15.71
N THR A 337 -5.25 28.01 14.40
CA THR A 337 -4.35 27.25 13.54
C THR A 337 -2.90 27.38 14.00
N ILE A 338 -2.43 28.61 14.27
CA ILE A 338 -1.06 28.88 14.75
C ILE A 338 -0.78 28.18 16.09
N ILE A 339 -1.77 28.10 16.98
CA ILE A 339 -1.63 27.38 18.25
C ILE A 339 -1.48 25.87 18.00
N VAL A 340 -2.28 25.29 17.11
CA VAL A 340 -2.17 23.86 16.79
C VAL A 340 -0.84 23.55 16.11
N GLU A 341 -0.38 24.37 15.17
CA GLU A 341 0.92 24.21 14.52
C GLU A 341 2.09 24.30 15.52
N ASN A 342 2.02 25.21 16.50
CA ASN A 342 3.10 25.37 17.48
C ASN A 342 3.20 24.23 18.49
N PHE A 343 2.08 23.59 18.86
CA PHE A 343 2.06 22.60 19.94
C PHE A 343 1.78 21.17 19.46
N GLY A 344 1.18 20.96 18.29
CA GLY A 344 0.79 19.64 17.79
C GLY A 344 -0.28 18.94 18.64
N ILE A 345 -0.70 17.73 18.21
CA ILE A 345 -1.76 16.93 18.83
C ILE A 345 -1.16 15.67 19.46
N LYS A 346 -1.64 15.24 20.63
CA LYS A 346 -1.18 14.01 21.30
C LYS A 346 -1.41 12.73 20.46
N GLU A 347 -2.45 12.68 19.62
CA GLU A 347 -2.67 11.58 18.67
C GLU A 347 -1.54 11.52 17.62
N ALA A 348 -0.99 12.66 17.21
CA ALA A 348 0.13 12.72 16.28
C ALA A 348 1.43 12.12 16.87
N GLU A 349 1.63 12.10 18.18
CA GLU A 349 2.80 11.42 18.79
C GLU A 349 2.70 9.89 18.66
N ASN A 350 1.50 9.32 18.78
CA ASN A 350 1.28 7.89 18.55
C ASN A 350 1.42 7.55 17.06
N ASP A 351 0.97 8.42 16.16
CA ASP A 351 1.15 8.26 14.72
C ASP A 351 2.60 8.47 14.29
N ILE A 352 3.36 9.38 14.91
CA ILE A 352 4.81 9.54 14.72
C ILE A 352 5.54 8.29 15.22
N LYS A 353 5.13 7.73 16.37
CA LYS A 353 5.71 6.49 16.89
C LYS A 353 5.40 5.31 15.97
N ALA A 354 4.17 5.19 15.50
CA ALA A 354 3.76 4.18 14.52
C ALA A 354 4.46 4.37 13.16
N LYS A 355 4.65 5.61 12.70
CA LYS A 355 5.43 5.95 11.50
C LYS A 355 6.89 5.56 11.70
N ASN A 356 7.49 5.86 12.84
CA ASN A 356 8.87 5.52 13.15
C ASN A 356 9.06 3.99 13.25
N GLU A 357 8.12 3.27 13.85
CA GLU A 357 8.10 1.80 13.90
C GLU A 357 7.89 1.19 12.50
N ALA A 358 7.01 1.77 11.68
CA ALA A 358 6.82 1.37 10.29
C ALA A 358 8.06 1.65 9.43
N MET A 359 8.72 2.80 9.61
CA MET A 359 9.96 3.14 8.90
C MET A 359 11.14 2.28 9.35
N ALA A 360 11.17 1.88 10.62
CA ALA A 360 12.15 0.92 11.13
C ALA A 360 12.00 -0.47 10.47
N SER A 361 10.80 -0.86 10.01
CA SER A 361 10.61 -2.10 9.23
C SER A 361 11.08 -2.02 7.77
N VAL A 362 11.39 -0.82 7.26
CA VAL A 362 11.79 -0.62 5.85
C VAL A 362 13.26 -0.93 5.63
N CYS A 363 14.10 -0.61 6.60
CA CYS A 363 15.53 -0.84 6.54
C CYS A 363 15.88 -2.25 7.04
N SER A 364 16.92 -2.85 6.47
CA SER A 364 17.47 -4.13 6.97
C SER A 364 17.86 -4.05 8.45
N ILE A 365 18.23 -2.86 8.93
CA ILE A 365 18.46 -2.56 10.33
C ILE A 365 17.47 -1.48 10.80
N PRO A 366 16.57 -1.79 11.75
CA PRO A 366 15.52 -0.88 12.22
C PRO A 366 16.00 0.50 12.68
N GLN A 367 17.16 0.53 13.33
CA GLN A 367 17.75 1.76 13.88
C GLN A 367 18.21 2.74 12.79
N ASN A 368 18.36 2.28 11.54
CA ASN A 368 18.70 3.16 10.41
C ASN A 368 17.46 3.86 9.82
N GLY A 369 16.24 3.48 10.23
CA GLY A 369 14.98 3.96 9.66
C GLY A 369 14.79 5.48 9.73
N LEU A 370 15.18 6.11 10.84
CA LEU A 370 15.08 7.57 11.01
C LEU A 370 16.04 8.34 10.08
N ILE A 371 17.24 7.79 9.87
CA ILE A 371 18.23 8.35 8.94
C ILE A 371 17.70 8.23 7.51
N PHE A 372 17.14 7.07 7.18
CA PHE A 372 16.50 6.84 5.89
C PHE A 372 15.38 7.85 5.61
N ASP A 373 14.43 8.02 6.54
CA ASP A 373 13.30 8.95 6.36
C ASP A 373 13.80 10.39 6.13
N SER A 374 14.74 10.87 6.96
CA SER A 374 15.29 12.23 6.86
C SER A 374 16.01 12.47 5.53
N ILE A 375 16.75 11.48 5.03
CA ILE A 375 17.45 11.57 3.74
C ILE A 375 16.46 11.53 2.58
N MET A 376 15.44 10.67 2.65
CA MET A 376 14.41 10.58 1.61
C MET A 376 13.55 11.84 1.54
N GLU A 377 13.23 12.44 2.68
CA GLU A 377 12.55 13.73 2.77
C GLU A 377 13.38 14.85 2.15
N LEU A 378 14.68 14.91 2.48
CA LEU A 378 15.59 15.88 1.88
C LEU A 378 15.62 15.75 0.35
N GLY A 379 15.64 14.51 -0.16
CA GLY A 379 15.52 14.23 -1.59
C GLY A 379 14.25 14.80 -2.21
N LYS A 380 13.09 14.60 -1.56
CA LYS A 380 11.79 15.14 -2.02
C LYS A 380 11.78 16.67 -2.10
N LEU A 381 12.32 17.36 -1.10
CA LEU A 381 12.39 18.83 -1.13
C LEU A 381 13.24 19.34 -2.29
N TYR A 382 14.36 18.68 -2.59
CA TYR A 382 15.17 19.01 -3.76
C TYR A 382 14.45 18.80 -5.10
N PHE A 383 13.60 17.77 -5.20
CA PHE A 383 12.77 17.58 -6.37
C PHE A 383 11.73 18.68 -6.53
N LYS A 384 11.10 19.14 -5.44
CA LYS A 384 10.17 20.29 -5.47
C LYS A 384 10.83 21.57 -5.99
N GLU A 385 12.09 21.79 -5.63
CA GLU A 385 12.90 22.91 -6.13
C GLU A 385 13.40 22.74 -7.58
N LYS A 386 12.95 21.70 -8.28
CA LYS A 386 13.43 21.32 -9.63
C LYS A 386 14.94 21.02 -9.68
N ASN A 387 15.56 20.73 -8.54
CA ASN A 387 16.95 20.27 -8.47
C ASN A 387 17.00 18.74 -8.46
N THR A 388 16.72 18.16 -9.63
CA THR A 388 16.68 16.71 -9.85
C THR A 388 18.00 16.02 -9.55
N ASN A 389 19.13 16.66 -9.82
CA ASN A 389 20.46 16.11 -9.55
C ASN A 389 20.68 15.85 -8.04
N ALA A 390 20.31 16.82 -7.19
CA ALA A 390 20.40 16.65 -5.75
C ALA A 390 19.37 15.64 -5.25
N GLY A 391 18.13 15.70 -5.72
CA GLY A 391 17.07 14.74 -5.37
C GLY A 391 17.47 13.28 -5.66
N LEU A 392 17.99 13.01 -6.85
CA LEU A 392 18.48 11.69 -7.25
C LEU A 392 19.66 11.23 -6.39
N THR A 393 20.53 12.15 -5.98
CA THR A 393 21.66 11.84 -5.10
C THR A 393 21.16 11.35 -3.75
N TYR A 394 20.19 12.03 -3.13
CA TYR A 394 19.65 11.61 -1.83
C TYR A 394 18.80 10.34 -1.93
N ASN A 395 18.08 10.11 -3.02
CA ASN A 395 17.41 8.82 -3.27
C ASN A 395 18.41 7.65 -3.33
N LYS A 396 19.56 7.82 -4.00
CA LYS A 396 20.61 6.79 -4.02
C LYS A 396 21.16 6.52 -2.63
N VAL A 397 21.35 7.57 -1.83
CA VAL A 397 21.81 7.44 -0.44
C VAL A 397 20.76 6.72 0.42
N GLY A 398 19.48 7.07 0.30
CA GLY A 398 18.39 6.40 1.00
C GLY A 398 18.32 4.91 0.69
N ASN A 399 18.39 4.54 -0.60
CA ASN A 399 18.44 3.13 -1.00
C ASN A 399 19.66 2.39 -0.44
N ALA A 400 20.84 3.04 -0.43
CA ALA A 400 22.02 2.46 0.20
C ALA A 400 21.82 2.23 1.70
N ILE A 401 21.25 3.19 2.43
CA ILE A 401 20.95 3.06 3.88
C ILE A 401 19.96 1.93 4.14
N LYS A 402 18.95 1.78 3.27
CA LYS A 402 17.93 0.74 3.38
C LYS A 402 18.54 -0.66 3.34
N ASP A 403 19.49 -0.88 2.44
CA ASP A 403 20.11 -2.18 2.21
C ASP A 403 21.29 -2.48 3.17
N LEU A 404 21.68 -1.52 4.02
CA LEU A 404 22.76 -1.71 4.98
C LEU A 404 22.42 -2.77 6.04
N ASN A 405 23.31 -3.74 6.16
CA ASN A 405 23.26 -4.86 7.10
C ASN A 405 23.93 -4.56 8.45
N PHE A 406 24.34 -3.31 8.68
CA PHE A 406 24.90 -2.86 9.96
C PHE A 406 24.30 -1.52 10.39
N ARG A 407 24.32 -1.28 11.71
CA ARG A 407 23.84 -0.03 12.31
C ARG A 407 24.81 1.11 12.01
N ILE A 408 24.27 2.25 11.59
CA ILE A 408 25.07 3.47 11.46
C ILE A 408 25.27 4.10 12.84
N THR A 409 26.52 4.39 13.18
CA THR A 409 26.96 4.98 14.44
C THR A 409 27.86 6.18 14.16
N GLU A 410 28.16 6.99 15.18
CA GLU A 410 29.06 8.15 15.04
C GLU A 410 30.44 7.76 14.50
N GLU A 411 30.94 6.59 14.91
CA GLU A 411 32.25 6.07 14.51
C GLU A 411 32.34 5.67 13.03
N ASN A 412 31.24 5.13 12.47
CA ASN A 412 31.24 4.62 11.10
C ASN A 412 30.59 5.57 10.07
N ALA A 413 29.77 6.53 10.49
CA ALA A 413 28.96 7.37 9.61
C ALA A 413 29.80 8.14 8.58
N LYS A 414 30.93 8.73 8.99
CA LYS A 414 31.84 9.43 8.06
C LYS A 414 32.54 8.48 7.08
N GLY A 415 32.81 7.25 7.54
CA GLY A 415 33.43 6.19 6.74
C GLY A 415 32.56 5.72 5.56
N LEU A 416 31.24 5.90 5.65
CA LEU A 416 30.31 5.53 4.57
C LEU A 416 30.62 6.26 3.25
N GLY A 417 31.15 7.49 3.32
CA GLY A 417 31.46 8.30 2.13
C GLY A 417 32.89 8.15 1.63
N LYS A 418 33.83 7.63 2.44
CA LYS A 418 35.27 7.55 2.15
C LYS A 418 35.97 6.46 2.97
N GLY A 419 36.96 5.79 2.37
CA GLY A 419 37.83 4.83 3.04
C GLY A 419 37.43 3.38 2.81
N LYS A 420 37.93 2.47 3.66
CA LYS A 420 37.71 1.02 3.54
C LYS A 420 36.27 0.59 3.82
N THR A 421 35.53 1.39 4.58
CA THR A 421 34.11 1.17 4.93
C THR A 421 33.15 1.96 4.05
N LYS A 422 33.62 2.42 2.88
CA LYS A 422 32.81 3.18 1.92
C LYS A 422 31.65 2.33 1.40
N VAL A 423 30.46 2.92 1.38
CA VAL A 423 29.25 2.30 0.88
C VAL A 423 28.93 2.86 -0.51
N THR A 424 28.70 1.97 -1.47
CA THR A 424 28.32 2.35 -2.83
C THR A 424 27.01 3.15 -2.79
N GLY A 425 27.01 4.32 -3.45
CA GLY A 425 25.85 5.22 -3.45
C GLY A 425 25.87 6.31 -2.37
N ILE A 426 26.79 6.25 -1.41
CA ILE A 426 26.97 7.29 -0.38
C ILE A 426 28.24 8.09 -0.67
N GLY A 427 28.08 9.39 -0.94
CA GLY A 427 29.19 10.33 -1.14
C GLY A 427 29.62 11.00 0.16
N LYS A 428 30.80 11.64 0.16
CA LYS A 428 31.34 12.37 1.34
C LYS A 428 30.34 13.36 1.94
N GLY A 429 29.72 14.21 1.12
CA GLY A 429 28.78 15.22 1.60
C GLY A 429 27.45 14.66 2.13
N SER A 430 27.09 13.44 1.74
CA SER A 430 25.93 12.72 2.29
C SER A 430 26.29 12.02 3.60
N ALA A 431 27.48 11.42 3.67
CA ALA A 431 28.03 10.83 4.90
C ALA A 431 28.18 11.86 6.02
N GLU A 432 28.56 13.09 5.69
CA GLU A 432 28.61 14.21 6.65
C GLU A 432 27.21 14.56 7.21
N LYS A 433 26.15 14.53 6.39
CA LYS A 433 24.77 14.77 6.84
C LYS A 433 24.23 13.60 7.68
N ILE A 434 24.60 12.38 7.33
CA ILE A 434 24.27 11.21 8.14
C ILE A 434 24.93 11.32 9.52
N PHE A 435 26.22 11.71 9.57
CA PHE A 435 26.92 11.96 10.82
C PHE A 435 26.28 13.10 11.62
N GLU A 436 25.94 14.21 10.97
CA GLU A 436 25.22 15.34 11.58
C GLU A 436 23.89 14.92 12.20
N PHE A 437 23.12 14.08 11.49
CA PHE A 437 21.86 13.57 12.00
C PHE A 437 22.06 12.70 13.25
N ILE A 438 23.11 11.88 13.28
CA ILE A 438 23.38 11.02 14.45
C ILE A 438 23.80 11.85 15.66
N THR A 439 24.63 12.88 15.46
CA THR A 439 25.15 13.70 16.56
C THR A 439 24.14 14.74 17.07
N THR A 440 23.34 15.32 16.18
CA THR A 440 22.42 16.43 16.51
C THR A 440 20.94 16.04 16.51
N GLY A 441 20.60 14.88 15.95
CA GLY A 441 19.23 14.47 15.71
C GLY A 441 18.56 15.17 14.51
N LYS A 442 19.26 16.07 13.81
CA LYS A 442 18.72 16.88 12.70
C LYS A 442 19.72 17.00 11.56
N ILE A 443 19.24 17.39 10.38
CA ILE A 443 20.08 17.78 9.25
C ILE A 443 19.79 19.26 9.00
N ALA A 444 20.75 20.16 9.23
CA ALA A 444 20.54 21.61 9.12
C ALA A 444 19.96 22.00 7.76
N LYS A 445 20.46 21.35 6.69
CA LYS A 445 19.96 21.59 5.32
C LYS A 445 18.53 21.12 5.09
N LEU A 446 18.07 20.10 5.83
CA LEU A 446 16.68 19.67 5.79
C LEU A 446 15.79 20.71 6.46
N GLU A 447 16.19 21.21 7.63
CA GLU A 447 15.44 22.25 8.36
C GLU A 447 15.37 23.57 7.57
N GLU A 448 16.48 24.00 6.95
CA GLU A 448 16.50 25.16 6.06
C GLU A 448 15.49 25.02 4.92
N LYS A 449 15.39 23.83 4.33
CA LYS A 449 14.44 23.57 3.24
C LYS A 449 13.01 23.47 3.71
N ARG A 450 12.75 22.91 4.88
CA ARG A 450 11.40 22.92 5.49
C ARG A 450 10.90 24.34 5.74
N ALA A 451 11.78 25.26 6.12
CA ALA A 451 11.42 26.66 6.33
C ALA A 451 11.12 27.45 5.03
N ASN A 452 11.67 26.99 3.90
CA ASN A 452 11.54 27.65 2.59
C ASN A 452 10.53 26.95 1.64
N SER A 453 9.95 25.82 2.05
CA SER A 453 8.94 25.05 1.29
C SER A 453 7.54 25.37 1.77
#